data_AF-A0A453LAY0-F1
#
_entry.id   AF-A0A453LAY0-F1
#
_cell.length_a   1.000
_cell.length_b   1.000
_cell.length_c   1.000
_cell.angle_alpha   90.00
_cell.angle_beta   90.00
_cell.angle_gamma   90.00
#
_symmetry.space_group_name_H-M   'P 1'
#
loop_
_entity.id
_entity.type
_entity.pdbx_description
1 polymer ?
#
loop_
_entity_poly.entity_id
_entity_poly.type
_entity_poly.pdbx_seq_one_letter_code
_entity_poly.pdbx_strand_id
1 'polypeptide(L)'
;MLEDTGKLGSVDKIIARARKVTVFLYAHTRVLALMRKTLGKDLVRSGITRFATAYLNLKSLQDNKREMLKLFRSDELHEMGYLEKDKGKIAHKVVQSESFRKGVDIAVNYFEPMANVLRRMDSDV
;
A
#
# COMPACT_ATOMS: atom_id res chain seq x y z
N MET A 1 8.87 16.56 19.53
CA MET A 1 10.11 16.47 18.70
C MET A 1 10.72 15.07 18.67
N LEU A 2 11.07 14.41 19.78
CA LEU A 2 11.60 13.02 19.71
C LEU A 2 10.54 12.00 19.25
N GLU A 3 9.28 12.16 19.69
CA GLU A 3 8.17 11.32 19.23
C GLU A 3 7.95 11.39 17.70
N ASP A 4 8.16 12.56 17.10
CA ASP A 4 7.95 12.78 15.67
C ASP A 4 9.05 12.10 14.85
N THR A 5 10.30 12.08 15.36
CA THR A 5 11.40 11.35 14.74
C THR A 5 11.20 9.83 14.80
N GLY A 6 10.67 9.31 15.92
CA GLY A 6 10.32 7.89 16.05
C GLY A 6 9.15 7.48 15.13
N LYS A 7 8.13 8.34 15.00
CA LYS A 7 7.00 8.14 14.08
C LYS A 7 7.47 8.11 12.63
N LEU A 8 8.37 9.00 12.22
CA LEU A 8 8.91 9.03 10.87
C LEU A 8 9.62 7.71 10.50
N GLY A 9 10.49 7.21 11.39
CA GLY A 9 11.15 5.91 11.17
C GLY A 9 10.20 4.72 11.12
N SER A 10 9.05 4.79 11.82
CA SER A 10 7.98 3.79 11.71
C SER A 10 7.25 3.88 10.36
N VAL A 11 6.92 5.09 9.92
CA VAL A 11 6.26 5.36 8.64
C VAL A 11 7.12 4.89 7.47
N ASP A 12 8.43 5.15 7.48
CA ASP A 12 9.36 4.70 6.43
C ASP A 12 9.39 3.17 6.30
N LYS A 13 9.35 2.45 7.43
CA LYS A 13 9.24 0.98 7.43
C LYS A 13 7.94 0.50 6.81
N ILE A 14 6.82 1.20 7.06
CA ILE A 14 5.54 0.87 6.46
C ILE A 14 5.54 1.14 4.96
N ILE A 15 6.11 2.26 4.49
CA ILE A 15 6.28 2.57 3.07
C ILE A 15 7.13 1.48 2.39
N ALA A 16 8.24 1.07 3.00
CA ALA A 16 9.10 0.02 2.46
C ALA A 16 8.37 -1.33 2.36
N ARG A 17 7.55 -1.69 3.36
CA ARG A 17 6.73 -2.91 3.32
C ARG A 17 5.62 -2.83 2.26
N ALA A 18 4.93 -1.70 2.16
CA ALA A 18 3.94 -1.44 1.12
C ALA A 18 4.54 -1.59 -0.28
N ARG A 19 5.76 -1.07 -0.49
CA ARG A 19 6.48 -1.20 -1.76
C ARG A 19 6.76 -2.64 -2.14
N LYS A 20 7.09 -3.51 -1.18
CA LYS A 20 7.30 -4.95 -1.44
C LYS A 20 6.03 -5.61 -1.98
N VAL A 21 4.87 -5.22 -1.44
CA VAL A 21 3.56 -5.71 -1.90
C VAL A 21 3.27 -5.20 -3.32
N THR A 22 3.42 -3.90 -3.57
CA THR A 22 3.14 -3.34 -4.90
C THR A 22 4.09 -3.87 -5.97
N VAL A 23 5.38 -4.01 -5.66
CA VAL A 23 6.34 -4.63 -6.59
C VAL A 23 5.93 -6.04 -6.97
N PHE A 24 5.46 -6.85 -6.02
CA PHE A 24 4.95 -8.20 -6.34
C PHE A 24 3.72 -8.15 -7.24
N LEU A 25 2.72 -7.33 -6.90
CA LEU A 25 1.46 -7.26 -7.63
C LEU A 25 1.62 -6.80 -9.08
N TYR A 26 2.59 -5.91 -9.32
CA TYR A 26 2.86 -5.34 -10.64
C TYR A 26 3.94 -6.10 -11.42
N ALA A 27 4.59 -7.12 -10.84
CA ALA A 27 5.67 -7.86 -11.49
C ALA A 27 5.20 -8.82 -12.59
N HIS A 28 3.94 -9.26 -12.56
CA HIS A 28 3.40 -10.26 -13.48
C HIS A 28 2.03 -9.84 -13.99
N THR A 29 1.83 -9.85 -15.31
CA THR A 29 0.57 -9.41 -15.95
C THR A 29 -0.65 -10.14 -15.43
N ARG A 30 -0.56 -11.45 -15.15
CA ARG A 30 -1.66 -12.25 -14.58
C ARG A 30 -2.02 -11.83 -13.16
N VAL A 31 -1.02 -11.59 -12.32
CA VAL A 31 -1.23 -11.11 -10.94
C VAL A 31 -1.83 -9.71 -10.94
N LEU A 32 -1.32 -8.83 -11.80
CA LEU A 32 -1.83 -7.47 -11.97
C LEU A 32 -3.28 -7.47 -12.46
N ALA A 33 -3.62 -8.32 -13.42
CA ALA A 33 -4.99 -8.46 -13.92
C ALA A 33 -5.94 -8.94 -12.81
N LEU A 34 -5.55 -9.95 -12.03
CA LEU A 34 -6.34 -10.45 -10.91
C LEU A 34 -6.50 -9.41 -9.79
N MET A 35 -5.45 -8.65 -9.49
CA MET A 35 -5.51 -7.54 -8.55
C MET A 35 -6.54 -6.50 -9.01
N ARG A 36 -6.48 -6.05 -10.28
CA ARG A 36 -7.43 -5.08 -10.84
C ARG A 36 -8.85 -5.61 -10.84
N LYS A 37 -9.06 -6.89 -11.16
CA LYS A 37 -10.37 -7.57 -11.08
C LYS A 37 -10.90 -7.58 -9.65
N THR A 38 -10.03 -7.80 -8.66
CA THR A 38 -10.44 -7.92 -7.24
C THR A 38 -10.67 -6.57 -6.57
N LEU A 39 -9.84 -5.58 -6.89
CA LEU A 39 -9.90 -4.23 -6.30
C LEU A 39 -10.79 -3.26 -7.10
N GLY A 40 -11.08 -3.58 -8.37
CA GLY A 40 -11.80 -2.72 -9.31
C GLY A 40 -11.01 -1.51 -9.81
N LYS A 41 -9.72 -1.40 -9.48
CA LYS A 41 -8.86 -0.24 -9.80
C LYS A 41 -7.38 -0.59 -9.66
N ASP A 42 -6.52 0.29 -10.14
CA ASP A 42 -5.10 0.26 -9.82
C ASP A 42 -4.85 0.64 -8.35
N LEU A 43 -3.89 -0.06 -7.74
CA LEU A 43 -3.52 0.16 -6.36
C LEU A 43 -2.56 1.36 -6.25
N VAL A 44 -1.60 1.47 -7.16
CA VAL A 44 -0.59 2.56 -7.17
C VAL A 44 -1.19 3.82 -7.78
N ARG A 45 -0.96 4.96 -7.12
CA ARG A 45 -1.39 6.30 -7.54
C ARG A 45 -0.18 7.23 -7.53
N SER A 46 0.04 7.95 -8.62
CA SER A 46 1.10 8.94 -8.72
C SER A 46 0.64 10.27 -8.14
N GLY A 47 1.50 10.93 -7.35
CA GLY A 47 1.33 12.32 -6.92
C GLY A 47 2.49 13.18 -7.41
N ILE A 48 2.31 14.51 -7.39
CA ILE A 48 3.31 15.47 -7.88
C ILE A 48 4.62 15.38 -7.09
N THR A 49 4.52 15.10 -5.78
CA THR A 49 5.67 14.94 -4.90
C THR A 49 5.83 13.48 -4.46
N ARG A 50 7.05 13.11 -4.05
CA ARG A 50 7.32 11.80 -3.42
C ARG A 50 6.47 11.57 -2.17
N PHE A 51 6.17 12.65 -1.43
CA PHE A 51 5.26 12.66 -0.29
C PHE A 51 3.84 12.28 -0.71
N ALA A 52 3.28 13.00 -1.69
CA ALA A 52 1.93 12.74 -2.18
C ALA A 52 1.81 11.32 -2.74
N THR A 53 2.81 10.86 -3.49
CA THR A 53 2.87 9.47 -3.98
C THR A 53 2.85 8.45 -2.84
N ALA A 54 3.63 8.67 -1.78
CA ALA A 54 3.64 7.77 -0.62
C ALA A 54 2.27 7.75 0.10
N TYR A 55 1.70 8.93 0.36
CA TYR A 55 0.37 9.07 0.97
C TYR A 55 -0.71 8.39 0.14
N LEU A 56 -0.80 8.68 -1.16
CA LEU A 56 -1.83 8.12 -2.04
C LEU A 56 -1.74 6.60 -2.14
N ASN A 57 -0.53 6.04 -2.18
CA ASN A 57 -0.33 4.59 -2.20
C ASN A 57 -0.74 3.93 -0.87
N LEU A 58 -0.40 4.53 0.28
CA LEU A 58 -0.83 4.04 1.58
C LEU A 58 -2.34 4.17 1.78
N LYS A 59 -2.94 5.28 1.33
CA LYS A 59 -4.39 5.49 1.37
C LYS A 59 -5.11 4.48 0.50
N SER A 60 -4.62 4.21 -0.71
CA SER A 60 -5.15 3.16 -1.57
C SER A 60 -5.05 1.78 -0.91
N LEU A 61 -3.94 1.45 -0.23
CA LEU A 61 -3.84 0.22 0.56
C LEU A 61 -4.85 0.17 1.71
N GLN A 62 -5.07 1.28 2.42
CA GLN A 62 -6.06 1.40 3.49
C GLN A 62 -7.48 1.15 2.97
N ASP A 63 -7.85 1.82 1.89
CA ASP A 63 -9.19 1.77 1.29
C ASP A 63 -9.52 0.38 0.72
N ASN A 64 -8.51 -0.43 0.38
CA ASN A 64 -8.69 -1.76 -0.23
C ASN A 64 -8.21 -2.91 0.67
N LYS A 65 -8.12 -2.71 1.99
CA LYS A 65 -7.59 -3.72 2.92
C LYS A 65 -8.27 -5.09 2.80
N ARG A 66 -9.60 -5.08 2.68
CA ARG A 66 -10.41 -6.31 2.62
C ARG A 66 -10.20 -7.03 1.30
N GLU A 67 -10.17 -6.28 0.21
CA GLU A 67 -9.99 -6.74 -1.16
C GLU A 67 -8.57 -7.30 -1.34
N MET A 68 -7.57 -6.68 -0.71
CA MET A 68 -6.21 -7.20 -0.62
C MET A 68 -6.15 -8.54 0.13
N LEU A 69 -6.82 -8.67 1.27
CA LEU A 69 -6.89 -9.95 1.97
C LEU A 69 -7.61 -11.02 1.12
N LYS A 70 -8.69 -10.64 0.43
CA LYS A 70 -9.41 -11.54 -0.49
C LYS A 70 -8.51 -12.01 -1.63
N LEU A 71 -7.79 -11.09 -2.28
CA LEU A 71 -6.84 -11.39 -3.36
C LEU A 71 -5.79 -12.41 -2.89
N PHE A 72 -5.15 -12.14 -1.76
CA PHE A 72 -4.08 -12.99 -1.22
C PHE A 72 -4.57 -14.32 -0.63
N ARG A 73 -5.88 -14.51 -0.47
CA ARG A 73 -6.52 -15.77 -0.06
C ARG A 73 -7.22 -16.49 -1.22
N SER A 74 -7.23 -15.91 -2.43
CA SER A 74 -7.91 -16.53 -3.56
C SER A 74 -7.15 -17.75 -4.07
N ASP A 75 -7.89 -18.78 -4.45
CA ASP A 75 -7.34 -19.98 -5.09
C ASP A 75 -6.67 -19.59 -6.42
N GLU A 76 -7.30 -18.69 -7.19
CA GLU A 76 -6.78 -18.17 -8.46
C GLU A 76 -5.35 -17.61 -8.32
N LEU A 77 -5.01 -16.91 -7.22
CA LEU A 77 -3.64 -16.43 -6.99
C LEU A 77 -2.69 -17.54 -6.53
N HIS A 78 -3.16 -18.49 -5.72
CA HIS A 78 -2.34 -19.60 -5.23
C HIS A 78 -1.95 -20.54 -6.38
N GLU A 79 -2.89 -20.87 -7.25
CA GLU A 79 -2.69 -21.73 -8.42
C GLU A 79 -1.71 -21.13 -9.44
N MET A 80 -1.50 -19.81 -9.46
CA MET A 80 -0.45 -19.21 -10.29
C MET A 80 0.98 -19.53 -9.81
N GLY A 81 1.16 -20.03 -8.59
CA GLY A 81 2.47 -20.41 -8.03
C GLY A 81 3.42 -19.25 -7.68
N TYR A 82 3.01 -17.99 -7.91
CA TYR A 82 3.86 -16.82 -7.62
C TYR A 82 4.03 -16.57 -6.12
N LEU A 83 3.11 -17.04 -5.28
CA LEU A 83 3.24 -16.97 -3.82
C LEU A 83 4.35 -17.85 -3.27
N GLU A 84 4.80 -18.86 -4.03
CA GLU A 84 5.90 -19.73 -3.63
C GLU A 84 7.30 -19.14 -3.89
N LYS A 85 7.36 -18.04 -4.65
CA LYS A 85 8.60 -17.31 -4.90
C LYS A 85 8.90 -16.33 -3.76
N ASP A 86 10.16 -15.99 -3.55
CA ASP A 86 10.59 -15.15 -2.41
C ASP A 86 9.81 -13.84 -2.29
N LYS A 87 9.63 -13.11 -3.40
CA LYS A 87 8.84 -11.87 -3.42
C LYS A 87 7.37 -12.11 -3.08
N GLY A 88 6.79 -13.22 -3.53
CA GLY A 88 5.42 -13.63 -3.21
C GLY A 88 5.24 -13.98 -1.74
N LYS A 89 6.14 -14.80 -1.17
CA LYS A 89 6.14 -15.15 0.26
C LYS A 89 6.23 -13.92 1.15
N ILE A 90 7.11 -12.98 0.78
CA ILE A 90 7.26 -11.69 1.49
C ILE A 90 5.96 -10.87 1.39
N ALA A 91 5.41 -10.69 0.20
CA ALA A 91 4.19 -9.91 0.00
C ALA A 91 3.00 -10.51 0.77
N HIS A 92 2.84 -11.83 0.71
CA HIS A 92 1.80 -12.57 1.42
C HIS A 92 1.89 -12.37 2.94
N LYS A 93 3.10 -12.53 3.51
CA LYS A 93 3.33 -12.29 4.95
C LYS A 93 3.06 -10.84 5.34
N VAL A 94 3.41 -9.87 4.49
CA VAL A 94 3.15 -8.44 4.75
C VAL A 94 1.66 -8.15 4.76
N VAL A 95 0.90 -8.64 3.77
CA VAL A 95 -0.55 -8.37 3.66
C VAL A 95 -1.33 -8.99 4.83
N GLN A 96 -0.96 -10.18 5.28
CA GLN A 96 -1.62 -10.84 6.41
C GLN A 96 -1.28 -10.21 7.77
N SER A 97 -0.14 -9.53 7.87
CA SER A 97 0.35 -8.93 9.11
C SER A 97 -0.61 -7.86 9.65
N GLU A 98 -1.13 -8.07 10.87
CA GLU A 98 -1.95 -7.08 11.55
C GLU A 98 -1.17 -5.81 11.88
N SER A 99 0.10 -5.95 12.30
CA SER A 99 0.97 -4.81 12.56
C SER A 99 1.23 -3.96 11.32
N PHE A 100 1.27 -4.58 10.13
CA PHE A 100 1.30 -3.83 8.88
C PHE A 100 0.01 -3.04 8.66
N ARG A 101 -1.15 -3.69 8.78
CA ARG A 101 -2.46 -3.03 8.55
C ARG A 101 -2.68 -1.85 9.51
N LYS A 102 -2.34 -2.02 10.79
CA LYS A 102 -2.36 -0.94 11.80
C LYS A 102 -1.33 0.15 11.48
N GLY A 103 -0.13 -0.24 11.06
CA GLY A 103 0.90 0.71 10.64
C GLY A 103 0.51 1.54 9.42
N VAL A 104 -0.23 0.97 8.47
CA VAL A 104 -0.80 1.72 7.34
C VAL A 104 -1.78 2.79 7.84
N ASP A 105 -2.65 2.48 8.80
CA ASP A 105 -3.56 3.49 9.37
C ASP A 105 -2.81 4.63 10.03
N ILE A 106 -1.80 4.29 10.85
CA ILE A 106 -0.95 5.29 11.52
C ILE A 106 -0.23 6.18 10.49
N ALA A 107 0.32 5.58 9.44
CA ALA A 107 1.04 6.32 8.41
C ALA A 107 0.12 7.21 7.56
N VAL A 108 -1.10 6.76 7.24
CA VAL A 108 -2.11 7.59 6.57
C VAL A 108 -2.47 8.79 7.46
N ASN A 109 -2.79 8.56 8.73
CA ASN A 109 -3.16 9.62 9.67
C ASN A 109 -2.01 10.61 9.89
N TYR A 110 -0.76 10.15 9.87
CA TYR A 110 0.41 11.02 9.95
C TYR A 110 0.52 11.99 8.76
N PHE A 111 0.20 11.51 7.56
CA PHE A 111 0.29 12.29 6.33
C PHE A 111 -0.96 13.11 5.99
N GLU A 112 -2.10 12.77 6.56
CA GLU A 112 -3.40 13.38 6.22
C GLU A 112 -3.46 14.91 6.44
N PRO A 113 -2.94 15.48 7.55
CA PRO A 113 -2.90 16.93 7.72
C PRO A 113 -2.13 17.64 6.59
N MET A 114 -0.98 17.10 6.20
CA MET A 114 -0.17 17.65 5.12
C MET A 114 -0.87 17.52 3.75
N ALA A 115 -1.52 16.39 3.49
CA ALA A 115 -2.31 16.21 2.27
C ALA A 115 -3.47 17.21 2.17
N ASN A 116 -4.13 17.52 3.29
CA ASN A 116 -5.20 18.51 3.36
C ASN A 116 -4.70 19.94 3.10
N VAL A 117 -3.52 20.30 3.62
CA VAL A 117 -2.89 21.60 3.34
C VAL A 117 -2.59 21.74 1.85
N LEU A 118 -1.94 20.73 1.26
CA LEU A 118 -1.64 20.74 -0.18
C LEU A 118 -2.89 20.89 -1.02
N ARG A 119 -3.96 20.15 -0.70
CA ARG A 119 -5.23 20.23 -1.42
C ARG A 119 -5.84 21.63 -1.36
N ARG A 120 -5.80 22.30 -0.21
CA ARG A 120 -6.31 23.68 -0.07
C ARG A 120 -5.51 24.66 -0.90
N MET A 121 -4.17 24.56 -0.88
CA MET A 121 -3.30 25.41 -1.70
C MET A 121 -3.59 25.25 -3.21
N ASP A 122 -3.93 24.04 -3.66
CA ASP A 122 -4.31 23.78 -5.05
C ASP A 122 -5.75 24.24 -5.39
N SER A 123 -6.58 24.55 -4.40
CA SER A 123 -8.00 24.92 -4.57
C SER A 123 -8.23 26.44 -4.62
N ASP A 124 -7.22 27.25 -4.29
CA ASP A 124 -7.26 28.73 -4.29
C ASP A 124 -6.83 29.33 -5.65
N VAL A 125 -7.06 28.60 -6.76
CA VAL A 125 -6.82 29.05 -8.16
C VAL A 125 -8.12 29.05 -8.95
#